data_AF-A0A961AUH0-F1
#
_entry.id   AF-A0A961AUH0-F1
#
_cell.length_a   1.000
_cell.length_b   1.000
_cell.length_c   1.000
_cell.angle_alpha   90.00
_cell.angle_beta   90.00
_cell.angle_gamma   90.00
#
_symmetry.space_group_name_H-M   'P 1'
#
loop_
_entity.id
_entity.type
_entity.pdbx_description
1 polymer ?
#
loop_
_entity_poly.entity_id
_entity_poly.type
_entity_poly.pdbx_seq_one_letter_code
_entity_poly.pdbx_strand_id
1 'polypeptide(L)'
;MFGWICIVVTPVEARDSFTIFKTLGSPVEGLSGVSTNGDIASVVGDDNAIYSLVYLTGNGVDSTNDQGIVRVAPGGPVELIARKGQKVGGKTILQINDPPVVDSAGNVLFQVYLPSSPFSRIAYIHGKAGKLKIIAGENRPGPGGVGTLTSLLFERMNAGGQLAFLGYTATPQAMV
;
A
#
# COMPACT_ATOMS: atom_id res chain seq x y z
N MET A 1 4.24 27.51 -8.12
CA MET A 1 4.49 26.18 -7.53
C MET A 1 3.21 25.77 -6.81
N PHE A 2 2.54 24.70 -7.25
CA PHE A 2 1.31 24.23 -6.60
C PHE A 2 1.70 23.22 -5.52
N GLY A 3 1.19 23.42 -4.30
CA GLY A 3 1.39 22.50 -3.17
C GLY A 3 0.18 21.58 -3.01
N TRP A 4 0.43 20.29 -2.76
CA TRP A 4 -0.60 19.35 -2.37
C TRP A 4 -0.66 19.27 -0.84
N ILE A 5 -1.87 19.26 -0.28
CA ILE A 5 -2.13 19.12 1.15
C ILE A 5 -3.09 17.95 1.33
N CYS A 6 -2.76 17.03 2.24
CA CYS A 6 -3.69 16.00 2.68
C CYS A 6 -4.47 16.52 3.89
N ILE A 7 -5.77 16.78 3.70
CA ILE A 7 -6.67 17.33 4.72
C ILE A 7 -7.73 16.28 5.03
N VAL A 8 -7.92 15.98 6.31
CA VAL A 8 -9.07 15.20 6.80
C VAL A 8 -9.93 16.08 7.68
N VAL A 9 -11.24 15.95 7.50
CA VAL A 9 -12.28 16.67 8.25
C VAL A 9 -13.01 15.66 9.11
N THR A 10 -12.78 15.68 10.43
CA THR A 10 -13.47 14.81 11.39
C THR A 10 -13.71 15.52 12.73
N PRO A 11 -14.94 15.51 13.28
CA PRO A 11 -16.20 15.06 12.67
C PRO A 11 -16.74 16.06 11.63
N VAL A 12 -17.55 15.57 10.68
CA VAL A 12 -18.22 16.40 9.63
C VAL A 12 -19.03 17.56 10.21
N GLU A 13 -19.47 17.47 11.46
CA GLU A 13 -20.26 18.48 12.14
C GLU A 13 -19.42 19.60 12.78
N ALA A 14 -18.12 19.39 13.00
CA ALA A 14 -17.19 20.41 13.46
C ALA A 14 -16.73 21.26 12.27
N ARG A 15 -17.57 22.21 11.85
CA ARG A 15 -17.37 23.03 10.63
C ARG A 15 -16.09 23.88 10.63
N ASP A 16 -15.40 24.01 11.77
CA ASP A 16 -14.31 24.97 11.96
C ASP A 16 -12.95 24.36 12.32
N SER A 17 -12.79 23.03 12.32
CA SER A 17 -11.50 22.39 12.64
C SER A 17 -11.01 21.47 11.53
N PHE A 18 -9.90 21.84 10.88
CA PHE A 18 -9.16 20.99 9.95
C PHE A 18 -7.90 20.45 10.63
N THR A 19 -7.62 19.17 10.45
CA THR A 19 -6.32 18.60 10.83
C THR A 19 -5.49 18.36 9.58
N ILE A 20 -4.35 19.04 9.52
CA ILE A 20 -3.33 18.77 8.50
C ILE A 20 -2.48 17.63 9.02
N PHE A 21 -2.46 16.51 8.31
CA PHE A 21 -1.64 15.36 8.66
C PHE A 21 -0.24 15.49 8.07
N LYS A 22 -0.15 15.87 6.79
CA LYS A 22 1.11 16.08 6.09
C LYS A 22 0.95 17.05 4.93
N THR A 23 2.09 17.55 4.45
CA THR A 23 2.19 18.42 3.27
C THR A 23 3.17 17.83 2.26
N LEU A 24 3.18 18.38 1.05
CA LEU A 24 4.32 18.19 0.15
C LEU A 24 5.63 18.54 0.88
N GLY A 25 6.66 17.71 0.71
CA GLY A 25 7.97 17.89 1.34
C GLY A 25 8.08 17.37 2.77
N SER A 26 7.00 16.82 3.38
CA SER A 26 7.10 16.25 4.72
C SER A 26 8.19 15.17 4.79
N PRO A 27 9.12 15.24 5.75
CA PRO A 27 10.23 14.30 5.87
C PRO A 27 9.70 12.93 6.27
N VAL A 28 10.26 11.88 5.69
CA VAL A 28 9.93 10.49 6.03
C VAL A 28 10.83 10.04 7.18
N GLU A 29 10.22 9.60 8.27
CA GLU A 29 10.93 9.16 9.46
C GLU A 29 11.88 8.00 9.14
N GLY A 30 13.08 8.06 9.74
CA GLY A 30 14.12 7.05 9.53
C GLY A 30 14.85 7.14 8.19
N LEU A 31 14.46 8.03 7.27
CA LEU A 31 15.11 8.21 5.98
C LEU A 31 15.70 9.63 5.84
N SER A 32 17.00 9.76 6.12
CA SER A 32 17.70 11.05 6.05
C SER A 32 17.62 11.66 4.65
N GLY A 33 17.03 12.86 4.57
CA GLY A 33 16.91 13.63 3.33
C GLY A 33 15.86 13.10 2.34
N VAL A 34 14.94 12.24 2.79
CA VAL A 34 13.81 11.76 1.97
C VAL A 34 12.52 12.42 2.43
N SER A 35 11.72 12.90 1.47
CA SER A 35 10.44 13.56 1.72
C SER A 35 9.35 13.06 0.77
N THR A 36 8.08 13.27 1.14
CA THR A 36 6.93 13.01 0.25
C THR A 36 6.83 14.06 -0.86
N ASN A 37 6.59 13.63 -2.10
CA ASN A 37 6.50 14.48 -3.29
C ASN A 37 5.17 14.30 -4.06
N GLY A 38 4.07 14.28 -3.32
CA GLY A 38 2.71 14.19 -3.87
C GLY A 38 1.99 12.95 -3.38
N ASP A 39 0.67 13.08 -3.31
CA ASP A 39 -0.25 12.00 -2.94
C ASP A 39 -0.92 11.46 -4.20
N ILE A 40 -0.84 10.14 -4.35
CA ILE A 40 -1.56 9.43 -5.42
C ILE A 40 -2.95 9.06 -4.92
N ALA A 41 -3.01 8.50 -3.70
CA ALA A 41 -4.25 8.15 -3.04
C ALA A 41 -4.07 8.08 -1.52
N SER A 42 -5.15 8.25 -0.76
CA SER A 42 -5.15 8.15 0.70
C SER A 42 -6.42 7.50 1.22
N VAL A 43 -6.30 6.78 2.34
CA VAL A 43 -7.42 6.24 3.13
C VAL A 43 -7.24 6.63 4.59
N VAL A 44 -8.35 6.77 5.31
CA VAL A 44 -8.36 6.96 6.76
C VAL A 44 -8.55 5.58 7.41
N GLY A 45 -7.64 5.20 8.30
CA GLY A 45 -7.78 3.99 9.12
C GLY A 45 -8.62 4.24 10.36
N ASP A 46 -9.08 3.16 11.00
CA ASP A 46 -9.85 3.26 12.26
C ASP A 46 -9.00 3.76 13.44
N ASP A 47 -7.67 3.76 13.30
CA ASP A 47 -6.73 4.37 14.25
C ASP A 47 -6.60 5.90 14.10
N ASN A 48 -7.48 6.51 13.28
CA ASN A 48 -7.45 7.92 12.89
C ASN A 48 -6.16 8.35 12.17
N ALA A 49 -5.34 7.41 11.69
CA ALA A 49 -4.20 7.73 10.85
C ALA A 49 -4.59 7.78 9.37
N ILE A 50 -3.84 8.56 8.60
CA ILE A 50 -3.92 8.54 7.14
C ILE A 50 -2.87 7.59 6.60
N TYR A 51 -3.30 6.72 5.71
CA TYR A 51 -2.44 5.83 4.95
C TYR A 51 -2.45 6.28 3.49
N SER A 52 -1.29 6.64 2.95
CA SER A 52 -1.20 7.20 1.60
C SER A 52 -0.22 6.44 0.73
N LEU A 53 -0.61 6.27 -0.54
CA LEU A 53 0.32 6.00 -1.61
C LEU A 53 0.91 7.33 -2.08
N VAL A 54 2.24 7.46 -2.02
CA VAL A 54 2.98 8.70 -2.30
C VAL A 54 4.09 8.49 -3.31
N TYR A 55 4.45 9.57 -3.98
CA TYR A 55 5.79 9.70 -4.54
C TYR A 55 6.77 10.17 -3.45
N LEU A 56 8.02 9.73 -3.55
CA LEU A 56 9.12 10.14 -2.69
C LEU A 56 10.10 11.00 -3.50
N THR A 57 10.86 11.84 -2.80
CA THR A 57 11.96 12.61 -3.39
C THR A 57 13.09 12.78 -2.36
N GLY A 58 14.24 13.27 -2.83
CA GLY A 58 15.39 13.57 -2.01
C GLY A 58 16.53 12.56 -2.16
N ASN A 59 17.37 12.48 -1.13
CA ASN A 59 18.64 11.76 -1.21
C ASN A 59 18.44 10.25 -1.46
N GLY A 60 19.10 9.74 -2.51
CA GLY A 60 19.01 8.32 -2.89
C GLY A 60 17.63 7.89 -3.38
N VAL A 61 16.75 8.84 -3.71
CA VAL A 61 15.48 8.55 -4.38
C VAL A 61 15.65 8.61 -5.89
N ASP A 62 15.32 7.52 -6.58
CA ASP A 62 15.34 7.40 -8.04
C ASP A 62 14.12 6.62 -8.55
N SER A 63 14.03 6.42 -9.87
CA SER A 63 12.91 5.71 -10.51
C SER A 63 12.76 4.24 -10.10
N THR A 64 13.64 3.70 -9.28
CA THR A 64 13.56 2.33 -8.74
C THR A 64 13.03 2.29 -7.31
N ASN A 65 12.87 3.43 -6.63
CA ASN A 65 12.44 3.51 -5.24
C ASN A 65 11.63 4.78 -4.88
N ASP A 66 11.04 5.42 -5.87
CA ASP A 66 10.31 6.70 -5.83
C ASP A 66 8.85 6.59 -5.38
N GLN A 67 8.37 5.42 -5.01
CA GLN A 67 7.01 5.23 -4.49
C GLN A 67 7.03 4.62 -3.09
N GLY A 68 6.07 5.00 -2.25
CA GLY A 68 5.91 4.41 -0.93
C GLY A 68 4.47 4.40 -0.44
N ILE A 69 4.20 3.49 0.50
CA ILE A 69 3.05 3.58 1.39
C ILE A 69 3.52 4.21 2.69
N VAL A 70 2.91 5.32 3.09
CA VAL A 70 3.21 6.01 4.35
C VAL A 70 2.00 6.02 5.26
N ARG A 71 2.25 6.05 6.57
CA ARG A 71 1.25 6.28 7.61
C ARG A 71 1.56 7.60 8.30
N VAL A 72 0.53 8.36 8.61
CA VAL A 72 0.63 9.59 9.40
C VAL A 72 -0.47 9.61 10.43
N ALA A 73 -0.11 9.50 11.71
CA ALA A 73 -1.04 9.71 12.82
C ALA A 73 -1.29 11.21 13.05
N PRO A 74 -2.40 11.62 13.71
CA PRO A 74 -2.62 13.02 14.05
C PRO A 74 -1.45 13.60 14.85
N GLY A 75 -0.79 14.63 14.30
CA GLY A 75 0.39 15.25 14.91
C GLY A 75 1.65 14.38 14.97
N GLY A 76 1.63 13.20 14.35
CA GLY A 76 2.75 12.26 14.30
C GLY A 76 3.69 12.48 13.11
N PRO A 77 4.85 11.80 13.11
CA PRO A 77 5.76 11.80 11.96
C PRO A 77 5.18 11.02 10.76
N VAL A 78 5.77 11.21 9.58
CA VAL A 78 5.47 10.39 8.40
C VAL A 78 6.25 9.07 8.48
N GLU A 79 5.56 7.99 8.78
CA GLU A 79 6.14 6.65 8.92
C GLU A 79 6.11 5.92 7.57
N LEU A 80 7.24 5.37 7.12
CA LEU A 80 7.28 4.53 5.91
C LEU A 80 6.84 3.08 6.23
N ILE A 81 5.80 2.60 5.57
CA ILE A 81 5.33 1.21 5.69
C ILE A 81 6.03 0.31 4.68
N ALA A 82 6.03 0.74 3.41
CA ALA A 82 6.60 -0.01 2.31
C ALA A 82 7.14 0.93 1.23
N ARG A 83 8.14 0.47 0.50
CA ARG A 83 8.77 1.26 -0.57
C ARG A 83 9.01 0.41 -1.81
N LYS A 84 8.83 1.03 -2.98
CA LYS A 84 9.34 0.46 -4.24
C LYS A 84 10.85 0.19 -4.11
N GLY A 85 11.31 -0.92 -4.69
CA GLY A 85 12.68 -1.43 -4.52
C GLY A 85 12.89 -2.29 -3.26
N GLN A 86 11.97 -2.29 -2.29
CA GLN A 86 12.07 -3.16 -1.11
C GLN A 86 11.84 -4.62 -1.50
N LYS A 87 12.51 -5.55 -0.79
CA LYS A 87 12.31 -7.00 -0.96
C LYS A 87 11.19 -7.52 -0.06
N VAL A 88 10.34 -8.38 -0.62
CA VAL A 88 9.30 -9.14 0.08
C VAL A 88 9.27 -10.57 -0.46
N GLY A 89 9.38 -11.56 0.42
CA GLY A 89 9.42 -12.98 0.00
C GLY A 89 10.49 -13.31 -1.05
N GLY A 90 11.65 -12.63 -0.97
CA GLY A 90 12.75 -12.79 -1.93
C GLY A 90 12.59 -12.06 -3.26
N LYS A 91 11.48 -11.33 -3.48
CA LYS A 91 11.19 -10.57 -4.70
C LYS A 91 11.22 -9.06 -4.44
N THR A 92 11.71 -8.28 -5.39
CA THR A 92 11.73 -6.81 -5.31
C THR A 92 10.39 -6.21 -5.70
N ILE A 93 9.88 -5.22 -4.96
CA ILE A 93 8.70 -4.45 -5.37
C ILE A 93 9.08 -3.54 -6.54
N LEU A 94 8.46 -3.74 -7.71
CA LEU A 94 8.72 -2.92 -8.90
C LEU A 94 7.86 -1.68 -8.96
N GLN A 95 6.64 -1.72 -8.41
CA GLN A 95 5.69 -0.61 -8.40
C GLN A 95 4.60 -0.89 -7.37
N ILE A 96 4.00 0.19 -6.85
CA ILE A 96 2.83 0.18 -5.96
C ILE A 96 1.70 0.90 -6.70
N ASN A 97 0.55 0.25 -6.85
CA ASN A 97 -0.49 0.70 -7.78
C ASN A 97 -1.70 1.32 -7.12
N ASP A 98 -2.17 0.67 -6.06
CA ASP A 98 -3.49 0.93 -5.54
C ASP A 98 -3.41 1.62 -4.19
N PRO A 99 -4.44 2.41 -3.85
CA PRO A 99 -4.59 2.93 -2.50
C PRO A 99 -4.50 1.78 -1.50
N PRO A 100 -3.84 1.97 -0.35
CA PRO A 100 -3.87 0.96 0.69
C PRO A 100 -5.30 0.76 1.19
N VAL A 101 -5.61 -0.47 1.60
CA VAL A 101 -6.77 -0.82 2.43
C VAL A 101 -6.26 -1.07 3.83
N VAL A 102 -7.00 -0.62 4.85
CA VAL A 102 -6.60 -0.72 6.25
C VAL A 102 -7.72 -1.33 7.07
N ASP A 103 -7.38 -2.23 8.00
CA ASP A 103 -8.32 -2.76 9.00
C ASP A 103 -8.21 -2.04 10.35
N SER A 104 -9.09 -2.43 11.28
CA SER A 104 -9.17 -1.82 12.62
C SER A 104 -7.94 -2.09 13.50
N ALA A 105 -7.08 -3.04 13.12
CA ALA A 105 -5.82 -3.31 13.80
C ALA A 105 -4.65 -2.49 13.21
N GLY A 106 -4.92 -1.67 12.20
CA GLY A 106 -3.91 -0.89 11.48
C GLY A 106 -3.09 -1.75 10.51
N ASN A 107 -3.56 -2.96 10.18
CA ASN A 107 -2.94 -3.76 9.14
C ASN A 107 -3.23 -3.10 7.80
N VAL A 108 -2.19 -2.95 7.01
CA VAL A 108 -2.27 -2.34 5.69
C VAL A 108 -2.22 -3.45 4.68
N LEU A 109 -3.04 -3.37 3.64
CA LEU A 109 -2.96 -4.15 2.43
C LEU A 109 -2.85 -3.22 1.23
N PHE A 110 -2.03 -3.56 0.26
CA PHE A 110 -1.89 -2.79 -0.96
C PHE A 110 -1.39 -3.71 -2.06
N GLN A 111 -1.63 -3.30 -3.30
CA GLN A 111 -1.17 -4.02 -4.47
C GLN A 111 0.23 -3.59 -4.89
N VAL A 112 1.04 -4.56 -5.32
CA VAL A 112 2.38 -4.32 -5.86
C VAL A 112 2.58 -5.05 -7.17
N TYR A 113 3.59 -4.65 -7.94
CA TYR A 113 4.17 -5.46 -9.00
C TYR A 113 5.45 -6.14 -8.52
N LEU A 114 5.62 -7.41 -8.89
CA LEU A 114 6.84 -8.20 -8.61
C LEU A 114 7.44 -8.73 -9.92
N PRO A 115 8.77 -8.98 -10.00
CA PRO A 115 9.43 -9.53 -11.17
C PRO A 115 8.86 -10.89 -11.57
N SER A 116 9.12 -11.30 -12.83
CA SER A 116 8.84 -12.63 -13.39
C SER A 116 7.35 -13.01 -13.50
N SER A 117 6.46 -12.03 -13.63
CA SER A 117 5.08 -12.26 -14.04
C SER A 117 4.71 -11.45 -15.28
N PRO A 118 4.10 -12.06 -16.30
CA PRO A 118 3.56 -11.33 -17.45
C PRO A 118 2.30 -10.51 -17.08
N PHE A 119 1.67 -10.82 -15.94
CA PHE A 119 0.51 -10.12 -15.43
C PHE A 119 0.80 -9.59 -14.03
N SER A 120 0.20 -8.46 -13.72
CA SER A 120 0.37 -7.63 -12.52
C SER A 120 0.22 -8.42 -11.22
N ARG A 121 1.30 -9.04 -10.69
CA ARG A 121 1.22 -9.81 -9.44
C ARG A 121 1.05 -8.95 -8.21
N ILE A 122 -0.20 -8.67 -7.93
CA ILE A 122 -0.70 -8.14 -6.68
C ILE A 122 -0.25 -9.08 -5.56
N ALA A 123 0.70 -8.61 -4.76
CA ALA A 123 0.92 -9.17 -3.44
C ALA A 123 0.26 -8.24 -2.43
N TYR A 124 -0.71 -8.76 -1.70
CA TYR A 124 -1.18 -8.13 -0.49
C TYR A 124 -0.07 -8.21 0.55
N ILE A 125 0.36 -7.06 1.05
CA ILE A 125 1.44 -6.95 2.01
C ILE A 125 0.88 -6.43 3.33
N HIS A 126 0.78 -7.32 4.31
CA HIS A 126 0.49 -6.98 5.70
C HIS A 126 1.74 -6.40 6.37
N GLY A 127 1.62 -5.31 7.14
CA GLY A 127 2.69 -4.88 8.04
C GLY A 127 2.41 -3.59 8.81
N LYS A 128 2.90 -3.54 10.05
CA LYS A 128 3.27 -2.32 10.78
C LYS A 128 4.79 -2.19 10.64
N ALA A 129 5.28 -1.08 10.07
CA ALA A 129 6.69 -0.75 9.87
C ALA A 129 7.63 -1.96 9.53
N GLY A 130 7.78 -2.27 8.23
CA GLY A 130 8.89 -3.10 7.73
C GLY A 130 8.71 -4.63 7.73
N LYS A 131 7.64 -5.18 8.32
CA LYS A 131 7.35 -6.63 8.28
C LYS A 131 6.43 -6.99 7.13
N LEU A 132 6.91 -6.88 5.89
CA LEU A 132 6.12 -7.18 4.69
C LEU A 132 5.99 -8.69 4.44
N LYS A 133 4.78 -9.17 4.15
CA LYS A 133 4.51 -10.56 3.76
C LYS A 133 3.51 -10.64 2.60
N ILE A 134 3.82 -11.43 1.57
CA ILE A 134 2.89 -11.79 0.49
C ILE A 134 1.83 -12.76 1.05
N ILE A 135 0.54 -12.40 1.00
CA ILE A 135 -0.55 -13.29 1.46
C ILE A 135 -1.39 -13.92 0.33
N ALA A 136 -1.44 -13.30 -0.85
CA ALA A 136 -1.95 -13.91 -2.09
C ALA A 136 -1.17 -13.35 -3.28
N GLY A 137 -1.25 -14.02 -4.42
CA GLY A 137 -0.63 -13.55 -5.66
C GLY A 137 -0.83 -14.55 -6.79
N GLU A 138 -0.65 -14.11 -8.03
CA GLU A 138 -0.75 -15.01 -9.18
C GLU A 138 0.29 -16.13 -9.11
N ASN A 139 0.00 -17.22 -9.81
CA ASN A 139 0.78 -18.46 -9.81
C ASN A 139 0.84 -19.13 -8.44
N ARG A 140 -0.10 -18.80 -7.55
CA ARG A 140 -0.42 -19.57 -6.35
C ARG A 140 -1.68 -20.39 -6.60
N PRO A 141 -1.82 -21.55 -5.93
CA PRO A 141 -3.07 -22.30 -5.96
C PRO A 141 -4.25 -21.42 -5.54
N GLY A 142 -5.39 -21.54 -6.24
CA GLY A 142 -6.64 -20.95 -5.80
C GLY A 142 -7.13 -21.57 -4.49
N PRO A 143 -8.04 -20.91 -3.76
CA PRO A 143 -8.70 -21.49 -2.58
C PRO A 143 -9.28 -22.87 -2.90
N GLY A 144 -9.11 -23.83 -1.98
CA GLY A 144 -9.57 -25.20 -2.19
C GLY A 144 -8.80 -25.99 -3.26
N GLY A 145 -7.67 -25.47 -3.76
CA GLY A 145 -6.87 -26.14 -4.79
C GLY A 145 -7.43 -26.02 -6.21
N VAL A 146 -8.44 -25.17 -6.41
CA VAL A 146 -9.06 -24.97 -7.73
C VAL A 146 -8.15 -24.09 -8.59
N GLY A 147 -7.35 -24.75 -9.42
CA GLY A 147 -6.50 -24.09 -10.42
C GLY A 147 -5.44 -23.17 -9.84
N THR A 148 -4.90 -22.32 -10.71
CA THR A 148 -3.84 -21.36 -10.40
C THR A 148 -4.39 -19.96 -10.56
N LEU A 149 -4.20 -19.10 -9.56
CA LEU A 149 -4.60 -17.69 -9.64
C LEU A 149 -3.84 -16.99 -10.78
N THR A 150 -4.58 -16.35 -11.70
CA THR A 150 -4.04 -15.62 -12.86
C THR A 150 -4.20 -14.11 -12.74
N SER A 151 -5.11 -13.63 -11.89
CA SER A 151 -5.30 -12.22 -11.58
C SER A 151 -6.07 -12.07 -10.27
N LEU A 152 -5.86 -10.95 -9.58
CA LEU A 152 -6.56 -10.53 -8.37
C LEU A 152 -7.15 -9.14 -8.60
N LEU A 153 -8.36 -8.86 -8.13
CA LEU A 153 -9.03 -7.56 -8.26
C LEU A 153 -9.90 -7.29 -7.05
N PHE A 154 -10.28 -6.02 -6.87
CA PHE A 154 -11.31 -5.57 -5.93
C PHE A 154 -11.12 -6.06 -4.50
N GLU A 155 -9.95 -5.80 -3.92
CA GLU A 155 -9.70 -6.13 -2.54
C GLU A 155 -10.60 -5.38 -1.59
N ARG A 156 -11.07 -6.09 -0.57
CA ARG A 156 -11.69 -5.54 0.60
C ARG A 156 -11.14 -6.26 1.82
N MET A 157 -10.93 -5.51 2.87
CA MET A 157 -10.57 -6.04 4.18
C MET A 157 -11.66 -5.62 5.15
N ASN A 158 -12.08 -6.54 6.02
CA ASN A 158 -12.99 -6.20 7.11
C ASN A 158 -12.21 -5.92 8.41
N ALA A 159 -12.92 -5.46 9.45
CA ALA A 159 -12.33 -5.18 10.76
C ALA A 159 -11.69 -6.42 11.43
N GLY A 160 -12.04 -7.64 11.00
CA GLY A 160 -11.40 -8.87 11.46
C GLY A 160 -10.07 -9.19 10.78
N GLY A 161 -9.56 -8.31 9.91
CA GLY A 161 -8.38 -8.56 9.09
C GLY A 161 -8.58 -9.64 8.03
N GLN A 162 -9.84 -10.00 7.73
CA GLN A 162 -10.16 -10.96 6.69
C GLN A 162 -10.15 -10.24 5.35
N LEU A 163 -9.42 -10.81 4.41
CA LEU A 163 -9.29 -10.32 3.04
C LEU A 163 -10.30 -11.05 2.13
N ALA A 164 -11.05 -10.27 1.36
CA ALA A 164 -11.81 -10.73 0.21
C ALA A 164 -11.25 -10.07 -1.06
N PHE A 165 -11.20 -10.83 -2.15
CA PHE A 165 -10.82 -10.35 -3.48
C PHE A 165 -11.53 -11.17 -4.55
N LEU A 166 -11.67 -10.59 -5.74
CA LEU A 166 -12.02 -11.33 -6.95
C LEU A 166 -10.76 -11.94 -7.53
N GLY A 167 -10.75 -13.26 -7.74
CA GLY A 167 -9.62 -13.97 -8.35
C GLY A 167 -10.04 -14.70 -9.62
N TYR A 168 -9.24 -14.61 -10.67
CA TYR A 168 -9.38 -15.48 -11.84
C TYR A 168 -8.46 -16.68 -11.68
N THR A 169 -8.92 -17.85 -12.11
CA THR A 169 -8.12 -19.08 -12.08
C THR A 169 -7.98 -19.66 -13.47
N ALA A 170 -6.78 -20.09 -13.84
CA ALA A 170 -6.61 -21.02 -14.94
C ALA A 170 -6.82 -22.45 -14.40
N THR A 171 -7.67 -23.22 -15.07
CA THR A 171 -7.71 -24.68 -14.89
C THR A 171 -6.35 -25.25 -15.28
N PRO A 172 -5.87 -26.30 -14.58
CA PRO A 172 -4.72 -27.05 -15.07
C PRO A 172 -4.98 -27.45 -16.53
N GLN A 173 -4.06 -27.16 -17.45
CA GLN A 173 -4.08 -27.87 -18.72
C GLN A 173 -3.98 -29.35 -18.37
N ALA A 174 -4.98 -30.15 -18.76
CA ALA A 174 -4.83 -31.59 -18.70
C ALA A 174 -3.58 -31.92 -19.52
N MET A 175 -2.53 -32.43 -18.87
CA MET A 175 -1.40 -32.96 -19.61
C MET A 175 -1.92 -34.20 -20.32
N VAL A 176 -2.13 -34.07 -21.63
CA VAL A 176 -2.46 -35.17 -22.55
C VAL A 176 -1.17 -35.93 -22.85
#